data_AF-A0A091LE55-F1
#
_entry.id   AF-A0A091LE55-F1
#
_cell.length_a   1.000
_cell.length_b   1.000
_cell.length_c   1.000
_cell.angle_alpha   90.00
_cell.angle_beta   90.00
_cell.angle_gamma   90.00
#
_symmetry.space_group_name_H-M   'P 1'
#
loop_
_entity.id
_entity.type
_entity.pdbx_description
1 polymer ?
#
loop_
_entity_poly.entity_id
_entity_poly.type
_entity_poly.pdbx_seq_one_letter_code
_entity_poly.pdbx_strand_id
1 'polypeptide(L)'
;TIGFGGRMVTEECPAAILVLIVQNIVGLVINAIMLGCIFMKTSQAHRRAETLIFSKHAVIALREGKLCFMLRVGDLRKSMIISATIRMQVVKKTASLEGEVVPLNQIDIQMENPVGGNSIFLVSPLIIYHVIDKNSPLYDISPLNLHHHEDLEIIVILEGVVETTGITTQARTSYLADEILWGQRFVPIVAEEDGRYSVDYSKFGNTVKVPTPSCTARQLEEDKSIMDTMQLSPKGTIRKRSVKLKPKFTIS
;
A
#
# COMPACT_ATOMS: atom_id res chain seq x y z
N THR A 1 6.70 45.13 -14.47
CA THR A 1 6.05 45.65 -15.69
C THR A 1 4.69 46.30 -15.44
N ILE A 2 4.35 46.77 -14.21
CA ILE A 2 3.03 47.40 -13.99
C ILE A 2 2.97 48.81 -14.62
N GLY A 3 4.07 49.58 -14.56
CA GLY A 3 4.30 50.71 -15.46
C GLY A 3 3.26 51.85 -15.41
N PHE A 4 2.87 52.31 -14.22
CA PHE A 4 1.84 53.35 -14.04
C PHE A 4 2.09 54.71 -14.72
N GLY A 5 3.27 54.94 -15.34
CA GLY A 5 3.54 56.12 -16.15
C GLY A 5 3.91 57.41 -15.40
N GLY A 6 3.63 57.51 -14.10
CA GLY A 6 4.00 58.69 -13.29
C GLY A 6 5.50 58.88 -13.05
N ARG A 7 6.31 57.83 -13.25
CA ARG A 7 7.78 57.88 -13.27
C ARG A 7 8.25 57.15 -14.52
N MET A 8 8.99 57.84 -15.39
CA MET A 8 9.46 57.33 -16.68
C MET A 8 10.95 57.59 -16.84
N VAL A 9 11.66 56.67 -17.50
CA VAL A 9 13.07 56.84 -17.83
C VAL A 9 13.22 57.85 -18.97
N THR A 10 14.20 58.75 -18.87
CA THR A 10 14.55 59.71 -19.93
C THR A 10 15.80 59.25 -20.67
N GLU A 11 15.98 59.72 -21.91
CA GLU A 11 17.10 59.31 -22.78
C GLU A 11 18.44 59.96 -22.41
N GLU A 12 18.44 60.91 -21.47
CA GLU A 12 19.62 61.70 -21.10
C GLU A 12 20.73 60.87 -20.44
N CYS A 13 20.39 59.72 -19.85
CA CYS A 13 21.31 58.88 -19.10
C CYS A 13 21.34 57.44 -19.67
N PRO A 14 22.31 57.10 -20.55
CA PRO A 14 22.44 55.76 -21.12
C PRO A 14 22.60 54.64 -20.07
N ALA A 15 23.22 54.96 -18.92
CA ALA A 15 23.35 54.04 -17.80
C ALA A 15 21.99 53.61 -17.22
N ALA A 16 21.00 54.51 -17.16
CA ALA A 16 19.67 54.19 -16.68
C ALA A 16 18.93 53.23 -17.62
N ILE A 17 19.12 53.39 -18.93
CA ILE A 17 18.59 52.48 -19.95
C ILE A 17 19.21 51.08 -19.80
N LEU A 18 20.53 51.00 -19.61
CA LEU A 18 21.23 49.73 -19.41
C LEU A 18 20.73 49.00 -18.16
N VAL A 19 20.60 49.70 -17.02
CA VAL A 19 20.06 49.13 -15.78
C VAL A 19 18.62 48.64 -15.99
N LEU A 20 17.77 49.39 -16.69
CA LEU A 20 16.41 48.98 -17.01
C LEU A 20 16.38 47.69 -17.84
N ILE A 21 17.26 47.57 -18.85
CA ILE A 21 17.38 46.35 -19.67
C ILE A 21 17.80 45.17 -18.82
N VAL A 22 18.86 45.31 -18.02
CA VAL A 22 19.36 44.25 -17.13
C VAL A 22 18.28 43.84 -16.13
N GLN A 23 17.60 44.80 -15.50
CA GLN A 23 16.51 44.54 -14.56
C GLN A 23 15.35 43.79 -15.23
N ASN A 24 14.98 44.14 -16.47
CA ASN A 24 13.94 43.43 -17.20
C ASN A 24 14.36 41.99 -17.53
N ILE A 25 15.60 41.76 -17.98
CA ILE A 25 16.11 40.42 -18.28
C ILE A 25 16.13 39.57 -17.00
N VAL A 26 16.75 40.07 -15.93
CA VAL A 26 16.83 39.37 -14.65
C VAL A 26 15.44 39.12 -14.06
N GLY A 27 14.54 40.10 -14.14
CA GLY A 27 13.15 39.98 -13.69
C GLY A 27 12.38 38.91 -14.46
N LEU A 28 12.55 38.82 -15.77
CA LEU A 28 11.95 37.77 -16.60
C LEU A 28 12.50 36.39 -16.26
N VAL A 29 13.82 36.27 -16.05
CA VAL A 29 14.46 35.00 -15.66
C VAL A 29 13.93 34.52 -14.31
N ILE A 30 13.88 35.40 -13.29
CA ILE A 30 13.36 35.05 -11.97
C ILE A 30 11.89 34.63 -12.05
N ASN A 31 11.06 35.37 -12.81
CA ASN A 31 9.66 35.04 -12.98
C ASN A 31 9.46 33.68 -13.66
N ALA A 32 10.23 33.37 -14.71
CA ALA A 32 10.19 32.08 -15.39
C ALA A 32 10.60 30.92 -14.46
N ILE A 33 11.66 31.10 -13.68
CA ILE A 33 12.11 30.10 -12.69
C ILE A 33 11.01 29.89 -11.64
N MET A 34 10.45 30.95 -11.07
CA MET A 34 9.42 30.85 -10.04
C MET A 34 8.16 30.16 -10.55
N LEU A 35 7.69 30.52 -11.75
CA LEU A 35 6.54 29.88 -12.38
C LEU A 35 6.81 28.39 -12.65
N GLY A 36 8.02 28.05 -13.13
CA GLY A 36 8.44 26.66 -13.33
C GLY A 36 8.46 25.86 -12.02
N CYS A 37 9.02 26.42 -10.94
CA CYS A 37 9.03 25.79 -9.62
C CYS A 37 7.62 25.58 -9.06
N ILE A 38 6.74 26.57 -9.19
CA ILE A 38 5.34 26.47 -8.75
C ILE A 38 4.61 25.39 -9.54
N PHE A 39 4.71 25.43 -10.87
CA PHE A 39 4.08 24.45 -11.75
C PHE A 39 4.53 23.02 -11.40
N MET A 40 5.84 22.81 -11.24
CA MET A 40 6.39 21.51 -10.87
C MET A 40 5.87 21.05 -9.49
N LYS A 41 5.83 21.94 -8.49
CA LYS A 41 5.29 21.62 -7.16
C LYS A 41 3.79 21.30 -7.20
N THR A 42 3.01 21.98 -8.03
CA THR A 42 1.56 21.69 -8.19
C THR A 42 1.28 20.43 -8.99
N SER A 43 2.19 20.07 -9.91
CA SER A 43 2.09 18.87 -10.74
C SER A 43 2.50 17.60 -9.98
N GLN A 44 3.27 17.72 -8.89
CA GLN A 44 3.69 16.57 -8.08
C GLN A 44 2.49 15.78 -7.55
N ALA A 45 2.51 14.48 -7.83
CA ALA A 45 1.45 13.54 -7.50
C ALA A 45 1.44 13.10 -6.02
N HIS A 46 2.10 13.80 -5.08
CA HIS A 46 2.21 13.36 -3.68
C HIS A 46 0.83 13.13 -3.02
N ARG A 47 -0.18 13.94 -3.38
CA ARG A 47 -1.56 13.80 -2.89
C ARG A 47 -2.27 12.52 -3.36
N ARG A 48 -1.69 11.76 -4.31
CA ARG A 48 -2.23 10.48 -4.78
C ARG A 48 -1.78 9.31 -3.92
N ALA A 49 -0.56 9.34 -3.36
CA ALA A 49 -0.12 8.31 -2.42
C ALA A 49 -1.02 8.27 -1.17
N GLU A 50 -1.58 9.42 -0.77
CA GLU A 50 -2.52 9.53 0.36
C GLU A 50 -3.87 8.83 0.14
N THR A 51 -4.26 8.56 -1.10
CA THR A 51 -5.53 7.85 -1.39
C THR A 51 -5.36 6.34 -1.56
N LEU A 52 -4.12 5.87 -1.60
CA LEU A 52 -3.79 4.46 -1.53
C LEU A 52 -3.69 4.06 -0.06
N ILE A 53 -4.60 3.17 0.35
CA ILE A 53 -4.74 2.76 1.74
C ILE A 53 -4.32 1.31 1.92
N PHE A 54 -3.71 1.04 3.07
CA PHE A 54 -3.34 -0.30 3.53
C PHE A 54 -4.17 -0.66 4.76
N SER A 55 -4.39 -1.96 4.98
CA SER A 55 -5.00 -2.44 6.21
C SER A 55 -4.17 -2.00 7.41
N LYS A 56 -4.82 -1.61 8.52
CA LYS A 56 -4.11 -1.25 9.74
C LYS A 56 -3.33 -2.44 10.34
N HIS A 57 -3.88 -3.65 10.20
CA HIS A 57 -3.25 -4.87 10.69
C HIS A 57 -3.05 -5.83 9.52
N ALA A 58 -1.94 -6.54 9.53
CA ALA A 58 -1.75 -7.71 8.69
C ALA A 58 -2.27 -8.95 9.42
N VAL A 59 -2.56 -10.02 8.69
CA VAL A 59 -3.07 -11.26 9.29
C VAL A 59 -2.34 -12.48 8.76
N ILE A 60 -2.14 -13.47 9.62
CA ILE A 60 -1.63 -14.78 9.25
C ILE A 60 -2.73 -15.81 9.46
N ALA A 61 -3.07 -16.58 8.43
CA ALA A 61 -3.99 -17.70 8.56
C ALA A 61 -3.70 -18.80 7.55
N LEU A 62 -4.32 -19.96 7.79
CA LEU A 62 -4.24 -21.11 6.90
C LEU A 62 -5.08 -20.86 5.63
N ARG A 63 -4.46 -21.03 4.45
CA ARG A 63 -5.12 -21.02 3.15
C ARG A 63 -4.62 -22.20 2.33
N GLU A 64 -5.54 -23.06 1.90
CA GLU A 64 -5.21 -24.25 1.10
C GLU A 64 -4.11 -25.13 1.72
N GLY A 65 -4.11 -25.23 3.05
CA GLY A 65 -3.15 -26.03 3.82
C GLY A 65 -1.78 -25.39 4.05
N LYS A 66 -1.56 -24.15 3.60
CA LYS A 66 -0.33 -23.40 3.86
C LYS A 66 -0.60 -22.17 4.72
N LEU A 67 0.35 -21.77 5.56
CA LEU A 67 0.26 -20.51 6.28
C LEU A 67 0.56 -19.36 5.31
N CYS A 68 -0.31 -18.36 5.30
CA CYS A 68 -0.15 -17.19 4.45
C CYS A 68 -0.18 -15.91 5.27
N PHE A 69 0.81 -15.05 5.05
CA PHE A 69 0.79 -13.66 5.49
C PHE A 69 -0.06 -12.84 4.52
N MET A 70 -0.97 -12.02 5.03
CA MET A 70 -1.96 -11.30 4.24
C MET A 70 -2.11 -9.85 4.70
N LEU A 71 -2.24 -8.94 3.73
CA LEU A 71 -2.62 -7.55 3.96
C LEU A 71 -3.65 -7.11 2.92
N ARG A 72 -4.40 -6.06 3.21
CA ARG A 72 -5.37 -5.50 2.27
C ARG A 72 -4.88 -4.16 1.75
N VAL A 73 -4.98 -3.97 0.44
CA VAL A 73 -4.69 -2.70 -0.24
C VAL A 73 -5.96 -2.19 -0.90
N GLY A 74 -6.11 -0.88 -1.02
CA GLY A 74 -7.23 -0.26 -1.72
C GLY A 74 -6.89 1.12 -2.26
N ASP A 75 -7.60 1.53 -3.31
CA ASP A 75 -7.64 2.92 -3.77
C ASP A 75 -9.01 3.51 -3.38
N LEU A 76 -9.01 4.72 -2.83
CA LEU A 76 -10.22 5.48 -2.50
C LEU A 76 -10.74 6.32 -3.69
N ARG A 77 -9.96 6.47 -4.76
CA ARG A 77 -10.34 7.22 -5.96
C ARG A 77 -10.87 6.29 -7.05
N LYS A 78 -11.62 6.88 -8.00
CA LYS A 78 -12.22 6.16 -9.14
C LYS A 78 -11.28 5.96 -10.32
N SER A 79 -10.30 6.85 -10.49
CA SER A 79 -9.29 6.76 -11.54
C SER A 79 -8.29 5.66 -11.22
N MET A 80 -7.66 5.10 -12.24
CA MET A 80 -6.81 3.94 -12.13
C MET A 80 -5.37 4.28 -11.71
N ILE A 81 -4.72 3.32 -11.05
CA ILE A 81 -3.26 3.24 -10.99
C ILE A 81 -2.80 2.21 -12.03
N ILE A 82 -2.12 2.70 -13.06
CA ILE A 82 -1.63 1.91 -14.18
C ILE A 82 -0.32 1.22 -13.77
N SER A 83 -0.15 -0.04 -14.17
CA SER A 83 1.06 -0.82 -13.88
C SER A 83 1.39 -0.88 -12.39
N ALA A 84 0.36 -1.09 -11.56
CA ALA A 84 0.53 -1.20 -10.12
C ALA A 84 1.35 -2.45 -9.76
N THR A 85 2.40 -2.28 -8.97
CA THR A 85 3.29 -3.35 -8.49
C THR A 85 3.45 -3.28 -6.98
N ILE A 86 3.49 -4.43 -6.32
CA ILE A 86 3.68 -4.52 -4.87
C ILE A 86 5.00 -5.21 -4.56
N ARG A 87 5.81 -4.57 -3.72
CA ARG A 87 7.05 -5.12 -3.19
C ARG A 87 6.92 -5.25 -1.69
N MET A 88 7.34 -6.38 -1.13
CA MET A 88 7.34 -6.64 0.31
C MET A 88 8.75 -7.01 0.75
N GLN A 89 9.17 -6.49 1.88
CA GLN A 89 10.49 -6.74 2.46
C GLN A 89 10.34 -7.00 3.95
N VAL A 90 10.97 -8.07 4.44
CA VAL A 90 11.19 -8.24 5.88
C VAL A 90 12.48 -7.51 6.24
N VAL A 91 12.37 -6.62 7.21
CA VAL A 91 13.50 -6.00 7.88
C VAL A 91 13.68 -6.71 9.21
N LYS A 92 14.86 -7.30 9.39
CA LYS A 92 15.24 -7.90 10.67
C LYS A 92 16.73 -7.80 10.93
N LYS A 93 17.11 -7.78 12.20
CA LYS A 93 18.51 -7.93 12.59
C LYS A 93 19.01 -9.32 12.21
N THR A 94 20.13 -9.40 11.51
CA THR A 94 20.72 -10.68 11.07
C THR A 94 22.20 -10.70 11.42
N ALA A 95 22.66 -11.79 12.03
CA ALA A 95 24.09 -12.05 12.24
C ALA A 95 24.56 -13.12 11.25
N SER A 96 25.62 -12.83 10.50
CA SER A 96 26.24 -13.79 9.60
C SER A 96 27.05 -14.82 10.39
N LEU A 97 27.34 -15.97 9.76
CA LEU A 97 28.19 -17.01 10.35
C LEU A 97 29.63 -16.52 10.57
N GLU A 98 30.05 -15.47 9.86
CA GLU A 98 31.36 -14.83 9.95
C GLU A 98 31.44 -13.82 11.11
N GLY A 99 30.33 -13.60 11.83
CA GLY A 99 30.24 -12.69 12.96
C GLY A 99 29.87 -11.25 12.60
N GLU A 100 29.56 -10.96 11.34
CA GLU A 100 29.06 -9.65 10.92
C GLU A 100 27.58 -9.49 11.32
N VAL A 101 27.27 -8.42 12.05
CA VAL A 101 25.89 -8.10 12.45
C VAL A 101 25.36 -6.99 11.58
N VAL A 102 24.34 -7.30 10.78
CA VAL A 102 23.60 -6.33 9.96
C VAL A 102 22.35 -5.90 10.75
N PRO A 103 22.27 -4.63 11.22
CA PRO A 103 21.16 -4.18 12.06
C PRO A 103 19.80 -4.18 11.35
N LEU A 104 19.76 -3.80 10.08
CA LEU A 104 18.55 -3.69 9.26
C LEU A 104 18.72 -4.48 7.97
N ASN A 105 18.77 -5.81 8.09
CA ASN A 105 18.84 -6.66 6.91
C ASN A 105 17.49 -6.70 6.21
N GLN A 106 17.44 -6.31 4.94
CA GLN A 106 16.23 -6.24 4.14
C GLN A 106 16.18 -7.45 3.21
N ILE A 107 15.18 -8.30 3.40
CA ILE A 107 14.99 -9.54 2.64
C ILE A 107 13.68 -9.44 1.87
N ASP A 108 13.76 -9.49 0.54
CA ASP A 108 12.59 -9.44 -0.33
C ASP A 108 11.70 -10.67 -0.15
N ILE A 109 10.40 -10.44 -0.08
CA ILE A 109 9.37 -11.47 -0.01
C ILE A 109 8.53 -11.44 -1.29
N GLN A 110 8.37 -12.62 -1.89
CA GLN A 110 7.58 -12.77 -3.11
C GLN A 110 6.09 -12.82 -2.81
N MET A 111 5.30 -12.07 -3.60
CA MET A 111 3.85 -12.16 -3.57
C MET A 111 3.41 -13.42 -4.34
N GLU A 112 2.41 -14.12 -3.83
CA GLU A 112 1.82 -15.23 -4.58
C GLU A 112 0.88 -14.68 -5.66
N ASN A 113 1.19 -14.93 -6.93
CA ASN A 113 0.37 -14.53 -8.06
C ASN A 113 0.30 -15.69 -9.08
N PRO A 114 -0.90 -16.12 -9.52
CA PRO A 114 -1.04 -17.23 -10.47
C PRO A 114 -0.33 -17.03 -11.81
N VAL A 115 -0.09 -15.78 -12.24
CA VAL A 115 0.61 -15.47 -13.50
C VAL A 115 2.13 -15.34 -13.31
N GLY A 116 2.60 -15.37 -12.05
CA GLY A 116 3.98 -15.04 -11.70
C GLY A 116 4.22 -13.53 -11.71
N GLY A 117 4.79 -13.01 -10.62
CA GLY A 117 5.19 -11.61 -10.51
C GLY A 117 4.30 -10.75 -9.61
N ASN A 118 4.75 -9.51 -9.43
CA ASN A 118 4.28 -8.61 -8.39
C ASN A 118 3.25 -7.57 -8.87
N SER A 119 2.74 -7.72 -10.09
CA SER A 119 1.76 -6.81 -10.68
C SER A 119 0.34 -7.11 -10.20
N ILE A 120 -0.41 -6.05 -9.92
CA ILE A 120 -1.80 -6.12 -9.48
C ILE A 120 -2.68 -5.19 -10.30
N PHE A 121 -3.98 -5.50 -10.35
CA PHE A 121 -4.99 -4.66 -10.97
C PHE A 121 -5.92 -4.08 -9.89
N LEU A 122 -5.60 -2.88 -9.40
CA LEU A 122 -6.24 -2.28 -8.23
C LEU A 122 -7.44 -1.40 -8.60
N VAL A 123 -8.62 -2.01 -8.72
CA VAL A 123 -9.91 -1.29 -8.90
C VAL A 123 -10.78 -1.39 -7.66
N SER A 124 -10.95 -2.60 -7.16
CA SER A 124 -11.52 -2.86 -5.84
C SER A 124 -10.40 -3.25 -4.88
N PRO A 125 -10.61 -3.11 -3.56
CA PRO A 125 -9.61 -3.54 -2.60
C PRO A 125 -9.24 -5.02 -2.75
N LEU A 126 -7.94 -5.30 -2.74
CA LEU A 126 -7.38 -6.62 -2.92
C LEU A 126 -6.70 -7.09 -1.64
N ILE A 127 -6.79 -8.39 -1.37
CA ILE A 127 -5.97 -9.04 -0.34
C ILE A 127 -4.72 -9.55 -1.03
N ILE A 128 -3.59 -8.98 -0.65
CA ILE A 128 -2.26 -9.38 -1.08
C ILE A 128 -1.75 -10.38 -0.07
N TYR A 129 -1.17 -11.48 -0.55
CA TYR A 129 -0.69 -12.52 0.33
C TYR A 129 0.62 -13.13 -0.13
N HIS A 130 1.38 -13.59 0.85
CA HIS A 130 2.62 -14.33 0.68
C HIS A 130 2.44 -15.69 1.35
N VAL A 131 2.81 -16.74 0.64
CA VAL A 131 2.82 -18.11 1.16
C VAL A 131 4.11 -18.31 1.96
N ILE A 132 3.98 -18.63 3.24
CA ILE A 132 5.12 -18.88 4.12
C ILE A 132 5.62 -20.31 3.83
N ASP A 133 6.57 -20.42 2.91
CA ASP A 133 7.27 -21.65 2.55
C ASP A 133 8.69 -21.69 3.13
N LYS A 134 9.47 -22.74 2.81
CA LYS A 134 10.86 -22.92 3.28
C LYS A 134 11.79 -21.77 2.92
N ASN A 135 11.49 -21.04 1.85
CA ASN A 135 12.32 -19.94 1.38
C ASN A 135 11.89 -18.60 2.01
N SER A 136 10.75 -18.58 2.70
CA SER A 136 10.24 -17.40 3.38
C SER A 136 11.07 -17.06 4.62
N PRO A 137 11.43 -15.79 4.84
CA PRO A 137 12.07 -15.35 6.08
C PRO A 137 11.18 -15.50 7.32
N LEU A 138 9.89 -15.81 7.13
CA LEU A 138 8.88 -16.02 8.17
C LEU A 138 8.67 -17.51 8.54
N TYR A 139 9.42 -18.44 7.92
CA TYR A 139 9.18 -19.89 8.01
C TYR A 139 9.25 -20.46 9.44
N ASP A 140 10.21 -19.98 10.23
CA ASP A 140 10.45 -20.45 11.60
C ASP A 140 9.72 -19.61 12.67
N ILE A 141 8.88 -18.65 12.26
CA ILE A 141 8.18 -17.77 13.22
C ILE A 141 7.00 -18.50 13.84
N SER A 142 6.96 -18.48 15.17
CA SER A 142 5.87 -19.05 15.97
C SER A 142 4.93 -17.93 16.45
N PRO A 143 3.62 -18.22 16.59
CA PRO A 143 2.66 -17.25 17.11
C PRO A 143 2.96 -16.81 18.55
N LEU A 144 3.54 -17.70 19.37
CA LEU A 144 3.91 -17.39 20.75
C LEU A 144 5.08 -16.39 20.81
N ASN A 145 6.00 -16.49 19.85
CA ASN A 145 7.18 -15.64 19.80
C ASN A 145 6.97 -14.36 18.99
N LEU A 146 5.90 -14.28 18.18
CA LEU A 146 5.64 -13.15 17.30
C LEU A 146 5.63 -11.82 18.07
N HIS A 147 4.91 -11.75 19.19
CA HIS A 147 4.86 -10.56 20.05
C HIS A 147 6.16 -10.25 20.80
N HIS A 148 7.07 -11.22 20.89
CA HIS A 148 8.38 -11.03 21.52
C HIS A 148 9.49 -10.68 20.53
N HIS A 149 9.21 -10.73 19.22
CA HIS A 149 10.14 -10.33 18.18
C HIS A 149 10.09 -8.81 17.96
N GLU A 150 10.76 -8.06 18.82
CA GLU A 150 10.89 -6.59 18.70
C GLU A 150 11.63 -6.17 17.41
N ASP A 151 12.42 -7.07 16.81
CA ASP A 151 13.25 -6.80 15.63
C ASP A 151 12.58 -7.14 14.28
N LEU A 152 11.29 -7.53 14.26
CA LEU A 152 10.59 -7.90 13.01
C LEU A 152 9.69 -6.75 12.50
N GLU A 153 10.01 -6.24 11.31
CA GLU A 153 9.18 -5.29 10.59
C GLU A 153 8.98 -5.74 9.14
N ILE A 154 7.74 -5.69 8.64
CA ILE A 154 7.43 -6.00 7.23
C ILE A 154 7.06 -4.71 6.52
N ILE A 155 7.91 -4.27 5.60
CA ILE A 155 7.68 -3.09 4.76
C ILE A 155 6.94 -3.52 3.50
N VAL A 156 5.90 -2.78 3.13
CA VAL A 156 5.13 -2.97 1.92
C VAL A 156 5.15 -1.68 1.10
N ILE A 157 5.50 -1.83 -0.17
CA ILE A 157 5.65 -0.73 -1.12
C ILE A 157 4.75 -1.01 -2.30
N LEU A 158 3.79 -0.11 -2.56
CA LEU A 158 2.95 -0.10 -3.75
C LEU A 158 3.45 1.00 -4.68
N GLU A 159 3.81 0.63 -5.90
CA GLU A 159 4.23 1.56 -6.94
C GLU A 159 3.29 1.49 -8.12
N GLY A 160 3.12 2.59 -8.84
CA GLY A 160 2.38 2.59 -10.09
C GLY A 160 2.32 3.98 -10.71
N VAL A 161 1.71 4.08 -11.89
CA VAL A 161 1.56 5.32 -12.64
C VAL A 161 0.14 5.85 -12.49
N VAL A 162 0.00 7.11 -12.10
CA VAL A 162 -1.32 7.74 -11.98
C VAL A 162 -1.89 8.01 -13.37
N GLU A 163 -3.06 7.48 -13.67
CA GLU A 163 -3.72 7.59 -14.99
C GLU A 163 -3.83 9.03 -15.51
N THR A 164 -4.21 9.98 -14.64
CA THR A 164 -4.49 11.36 -15.06
C THR A 164 -3.24 12.21 -15.33
N THR A 165 -2.11 11.90 -14.70
CA THR A 165 -0.88 12.73 -14.79
C THR A 165 0.27 12.01 -15.50
N GLY A 166 0.23 10.68 -15.61
CA GLY A 166 1.34 9.88 -16.13
C GLY A 166 2.56 9.84 -15.19
N ILE A 167 2.45 10.40 -13.99
CA ILE A 167 3.54 10.44 -13.01
C ILE A 167 3.52 9.17 -12.15
N THR A 168 4.70 8.59 -11.91
CA THR A 168 4.87 7.47 -10.99
C THR A 168 4.66 7.92 -9.54
N THR A 169 3.89 7.14 -8.79
CA THR A 169 3.63 7.34 -7.36
C THR A 169 4.01 6.09 -6.59
N GLN A 170 4.44 6.29 -5.35
CA GLN A 170 4.78 5.21 -4.43
C GLN A 170 4.06 5.45 -3.11
N ALA A 171 3.34 4.45 -2.61
CA ALA A 171 2.74 4.42 -1.29
C ALA A 171 3.42 3.31 -0.48
N ARG A 172 3.70 3.59 0.80
CA ARG A 172 4.45 2.68 1.68
C ARG A 172 3.72 2.54 3.00
N THR A 173 3.78 1.34 3.57
CA THR A 173 3.39 1.07 4.96
C THR A 173 4.36 0.05 5.53
N SER A 174 4.42 -0.05 6.85
CA SER A 174 5.06 -1.18 7.51
C SER A 174 4.12 -1.82 8.52
N TYR A 175 4.43 -3.06 8.89
CA TYR A 175 3.76 -3.81 9.94
C TYR A 175 4.82 -4.26 10.94
N LEU A 176 4.69 -3.78 12.18
CA LEU A 176 5.45 -4.30 13.31
C LEU A 176 4.88 -5.65 13.73
N ALA A 177 5.64 -6.43 14.49
CA ALA A 177 5.22 -7.76 14.93
C ALA A 177 3.86 -7.75 15.68
N ASP A 178 3.59 -6.73 16.47
CA ASP A 178 2.32 -6.55 17.19
C ASP A 178 1.13 -6.19 16.30
N GLU A 179 1.38 -5.69 15.09
CA GLU A 179 0.36 -5.34 14.10
C GLU A 179 -0.01 -6.53 13.21
N ILE A 180 0.66 -7.68 13.40
CA ILE A 180 0.42 -8.93 12.68
C ILE A 180 -0.45 -9.86 13.53
N LEU A 181 -1.68 -10.08 13.11
CA LEU A 181 -2.66 -10.88 13.84
C LEU A 181 -2.66 -12.33 13.37
N TRP A 182 -2.28 -13.25 14.25
CA TRP A 182 -2.32 -14.69 13.96
C TRP A 182 -3.73 -15.27 14.07
N GLY A 183 -4.06 -16.22 13.19
CA GLY A 183 -5.33 -16.92 13.16
C GLY A 183 -6.52 -16.03 12.81
N GLN A 184 -6.28 -14.99 12.02
CA GLN A 184 -7.32 -14.06 11.58
C GLN A 184 -7.41 -13.99 10.06
N ARG A 185 -8.62 -13.70 9.58
CA ARG A 185 -8.89 -13.47 8.15
C ARG A 185 -9.68 -12.19 7.98
N PHE A 186 -9.41 -11.45 6.91
CA PHE A 186 -10.20 -10.26 6.60
C PHE A 186 -11.66 -10.59 6.30
N VAL A 187 -12.56 -9.75 6.78
CA VAL A 187 -14.00 -9.80 6.47
C VAL A 187 -14.20 -9.42 5.00
N PRO A 188 -15.07 -10.11 4.24
CA PRO A 188 -15.41 -9.72 2.87
C PRO A 188 -16.10 -8.35 2.87
N ILE A 189 -15.66 -7.46 1.98
CA ILE A 189 -16.16 -6.07 1.90
C ILE A 189 -16.85 -5.73 0.58
N VAL A 190 -16.75 -6.61 -0.42
CA VAL A 190 -17.40 -6.44 -1.71
C VAL A 190 -18.76 -7.15 -1.64
N ALA A 191 -19.83 -6.41 -1.94
CA ALA A 191 -21.18 -6.92 -2.03
C ALA A 191 -21.82 -6.50 -3.35
N GLU A 192 -22.61 -7.39 -3.94
CA GLU A 192 -23.40 -7.06 -5.12
C GLU A 192 -24.73 -6.46 -4.69
N GLU A 193 -24.99 -5.22 -5.09
CA GLU A 193 -26.25 -4.51 -4.85
C GLU A 193 -26.76 -3.95 -6.19
N ASP A 194 -28.00 -4.28 -6.57
CA ASP A 194 -28.68 -3.78 -7.77
C ASP A 194 -27.86 -3.92 -9.08
N GLY A 195 -27.17 -5.06 -9.25
CA GLY A 195 -26.33 -5.35 -10.42
C GLY A 195 -25.02 -4.56 -10.48
N ARG A 196 -24.63 -3.92 -9.38
CA ARG A 196 -23.35 -3.23 -9.22
C ARG A 196 -22.57 -3.80 -8.05
N TYR A 197 -21.24 -3.85 -8.20
CA TYR A 197 -20.36 -4.14 -7.07
C TYR A 197 -20.22 -2.90 -6.20
N SER A 198 -20.59 -3.01 -4.94
CA SER A 198 -20.41 -2.00 -3.90
C SER A 198 -19.32 -2.46 -2.93
N VAL A 199 -18.54 -1.52 -2.41
CA VAL A 199 -17.44 -1.78 -1.48
C VAL A 199 -17.69 -1.02 -0.19
N ASP A 200 -17.82 -1.76 0.92
CA ASP A 200 -17.98 -1.19 2.26
C ASP A 200 -16.61 -0.96 2.92
N TYR A 201 -16.07 0.24 2.75
CA TYR A 201 -14.78 0.62 3.35
C TYR A 201 -14.81 0.72 4.88
N SER A 202 -15.99 0.80 5.53
CA SER A 202 -16.07 0.75 7.00
C SER A 202 -15.62 -0.60 7.55
N LYS A 203 -15.63 -1.66 6.74
CA LYS A 203 -15.14 -3.01 7.09
C LYS A 203 -13.74 -3.29 6.56
N PHE A 204 -13.05 -2.30 5.99
CA PHE A 204 -11.78 -2.50 5.28
C PHE A 204 -10.71 -3.17 6.16
N GLY A 205 -10.57 -2.72 7.41
CA GLY A 205 -9.63 -3.31 8.38
C GLY A 205 -10.23 -4.41 9.26
N ASN A 206 -11.50 -4.78 9.07
CA ASN A 206 -12.15 -5.73 9.97
C ASN A 206 -11.69 -7.16 9.69
N THR A 207 -11.40 -7.88 10.76
CA THR A 207 -10.90 -9.24 10.74
C THR A 207 -11.77 -10.15 11.62
N VAL A 208 -11.76 -11.44 11.32
CA VAL A 208 -12.45 -12.48 12.08
C VAL A 208 -11.47 -13.59 12.43
N LYS A 209 -11.59 -14.12 13.64
CA LYS A 209 -10.82 -15.30 14.06
C LYS A 209 -11.24 -16.52 13.27
N VAL A 210 -10.27 -17.28 12.80
CA VAL A 210 -10.46 -18.53 12.06
C VAL A 210 -9.60 -19.62 12.69
N PRO A 211 -10.04 -20.90 12.69
CA PRO A 211 -9.21 -22.00 13.15
C PRO A 211 -7.90 -22.02 12.37
N THR A 212 -6.78 -21.83 13.06
CA THR A 212 -5.43 -21.78 12.47
C THR A 212 -4.45 -22.42 13.46
N PRO A 213 -3.48 -23.22 12.98
CA PRO A 213 -2.49 -23.86 13.85
C PRO A 213 -1.72 -22.84 14.65
N SER A 214 -1.46 -23.15 15.93
CA SER A 214 -0.52 -22.38 16.74
C SER A 214 0.90 -22.94 16.64
N CYS A 215 1.35 -23.25 15.42
CA CYS A 215 2.67 -23.81 15.13
C CYS A 215 3.39 -22.98 14.06
N THR A 216 4.69 -23.20 13.90
CA THR A 216 5.48 -22.58 12.83
C THR A 216 5.11 -23.16 11.48
N ALA A 217 5.40 -22.45 10.38
CA ALA A 217 5.20 -23.00 9.03
C ALA A 217 6.05 -24.26 8.82
N ARG A 218 7.24 -24.31 9.42
CA ARG A 218 8.08 -25.50 9.44
C ARG A 218 7.42 -26.72 10.07
N GLN A 219 6.89 -26.56 11.28
CA GLN A 219 6.21 -27.66 11.98
C GLN A 219 4.96 -28.12 11.23
N LEU A 220 4.24 -27.18 10.61
CA LEU A 220 3.06 -27.51 9.80
C LEU A 220 3.42 -28.36 8.57
N GLU A 221 4.59 -28.12 7.96
CA GLU A 221 5.04 -28.90 6.80
C GLU A 221 5.62 -30.28 7.21
N GLU A 222 6.37 -30.32 8.31
CA GLU A 222 6.97 -31.54 8.86
C GLU A 222 5.91 -32.50 9.44
N ASP A 223 4.88 -31.97 10.10
CA ASP A 223 3.82 -32.75 10.75
C ASP A 223 2.43 -32.43 10.18
N LYS A 224 2.11 -33.10 9.07
CA LYS A 224 0.79 -32.98 8.42
C LYS A 224 -0.38 -33.46 9.30
N SER A 225 -0.13 -34.22 10.37
CA SER A 225 -1.20 -34.66 11.29
C SER A 225 -1.83 -33.49 12.05
N ILE A 226 -1.11 -32.37 12.16
CA ILE A 226 -1.63 -31.10 12.72
C ILE A 226 -2.83 -30.62 11.90
N MET A 227 -2.84 -30.84 10.58
CA MET A 227 -3.98 -30.49 9.74
C MET A 227 -5.18 -31.42 9.96
N ASP A 228 -4.96 -32.70 10.19
CA ASP A 228 -6.03 -33.68 10.40
C ASP A 228 -6.76 -33.45 11.74
N THR A 229 -6.07 -32.88 12.71
CA THR A 229 -6.64 -32.49 14.01
C THR A 229 -7.54 -31.25 13.90
N MET A 230 -7.47 -30.51 12.80
CA MET A 230 -8.30 -29.32 12.57
C MET A 230 -9.62 -29.68 11.91
N GLN A 231 -10.71 -29.50 12.65
CA GLN A 231 -12.05 -29.48 12.08
C GLN A 231 -12.19 -28.25 11.16
N LEU A 232 -11.87 -28.43 9.87
CA LEU A 232 -12.29 -27.51 8.82
C LEU A 232 -13.81 -27.47 8.83
N SER A 233 -14.39 -26.39 9.39
CA SER A 233 -15.83 -26.16 9.35
C SER A 233 -16.32 -26.28 7.89
N PRO A 234 -17.41 -27.03 7.63
CA PRO A 234 -17.84 -27.30 6.27
C PRO A 234 -18.22 -26.00 5.55
N LYS A 235 -17.81 -25.91 4.27
CA LYS A 235 -18.08 -24.82 3.33
C LYS A 235 -19.45 -24.18 3.60
N GLY A 236 -19.44 -22.93 4.06
CA GLY A 236 -20.65 -22.16 4.31
C GLY A 236 -21.55 -22.14 3.09
N THR A 237 -22.73 -22.76 3.20
CA THR A 237 -23.79 -22.70 2.22
C THR A 237 -24.14 -21.23 1.96
N ILE A 238 -24.18 -20.83 0.68
CA ILE A 238 -24.65 -19.51 0.24
C ILE A 238 -26.10 -19.35 0.71
N ARG A 239 -26.30 -18.69 1.85
CA ARG A 239 -27.62 -18.40 2.39
C ARG A 239 -28.10 -17.10 1.73
N LYS A 240 -28.92 -17.21 0.67
CA LYS A 240 -29.68 -16.09 0.11
C LYS A 240 -30.51 -15.47 1.24
N ARG A 241 -30.05 -14.35 1.81
CA ARG A 241 -30.85 -13.55 2.75
C ARG A 241 -31.67 -12.57 1.94
N SER A 242 -32.98 -12.81 1.87
CA SER A 242 -33.96 -11.80 1.44
C SER A 242 -33.97 -10.66 2.47
N VAL A 243 -33.41 -9.50 2.12
CA VAL A 243 -33.49 -8.31 2.96
C VAL A 243 -34.73 -7.52 2.56
N LYS A 244 -35.67 -7.36 3.51
CA LYS A 244 -36.80 -6.45 3.40
C LYS A 244 -36.29 -5.01 3.23
N LEU A 245 -36.70 -4.39 2.13
CA LEU A 245 -36.48 -2.97 1.83
C LEU A 245 -36.97 -2.09 3.00
N LYS A 246 -36.11 -1.21 3.51
CA LYS A 246 -36.52 0.05 4.12
C LYS A 246 -36.16 1.20 3.15
N PRO A 247 -36.98 2.26 3.04
CA PRO A 247 -36.81 3.27 2.01
C PRO A 247 -35.55 4.10 2.27
N LYS A 248 -34.76 4.30 1.21
CA LYS A 248 -33.61 5.22 1.16
C LYS A 248 -34.09 6.67 1.05
N PHE A 249 -33.35 7.59 1.65
CA PHE A 249 -33.27 8.98 1.20
C PHE A 249 -32.32 9.06 0.00
N THR A 250 -32.78 9.72 -1.05
CA THR A 250 -32.09 9.91 -2.33
C THR A 250 -31.30 11.22 -2.29
N ILE A 251 -30.08 11.24 -2.85
CA ILE A 251 -29.46 12.48 -3.35
C ILE A 251 -28.99 12.22 -4.78
N SER A 252 -29.43 13.15 -5.63
CA SER A 252 -29.19 13.35 -7.05
C SER A 252 -27.73 13.58 -7.39
#